data_AF-A0A239QI78-F1
#
_entry.id   AF-A0A239QI78-F1
#
_cell.length_a   1.000
_cell.length_b   1.000
_cell.length_c   1.000
_cell.angle_alpha   90.00
_cell.angle_beta   90.00
_cell.angle_gamma   90.00
#
_symmetry.space_group_name_H-M   'P 1'
#
loop_
_entity.id
_entity.type
_entity.pdbx_description
1 polymer ?
#
loop_
_entity_poly.entity_id
_entity_poly.type
_entity_poly.pdbx_seq_one_letter_code
_entity_poly.pdbx_strand_id
1 'polypeptide(L)'
;MFDYKKHFDSYCNETGLELSLCFDMPEGYETANGTYDDGTKTVYINAKLLEAAPDFEKAFYLFHELRHAAQYLKPEQFPELIRRSLQYMIQYDGTCYKLVNGDYAACELEGGEERFTELYLGQPHEMDANNYAFEQTRKIFGEPEELKKLYGFWTPKQSIPDKAYQTVYAEIDEKVDNRTVPLSTFILVKPNEAYAEQIMAYKEEFTDCLDWLHGARGLRYSKDPEEWFRYIAEHEENYTQFLYVRTADSKIVGMIGVQHRPDGPEETWGGHIGYCVCPSERKKGYATQMLHDVLPYCKSIGLNRVLLTAGDENEGSVRAILANGGVLENYVKTPRHDVPVGRYWIEIK
;
A
#
# COMPACT_ATOMS: atom_id res chain seq x y z
N MET A 1 9.57 39.54 -19.21
CA MET A 1 8.75 38.75 -18.27
C MET A 1 8.24 37.58 -19.05
N PHE A 2 8.69 36.40 -18.66
CA PHE A 2 8.35 35.14 -19.29
C PHE A 2 6.85 34.90 -19.27
N ASP A 3 6.28 34.50 -20.41
CA ASP A 3 4.86 34.22 -20.56
C ASP A 3 4.62 32.71 -20.43
N TYR A 4 4.39 32.26 -19.19
CA TYR A 4 4.14 30.85 -18.88
C TYR A 4 2.99 30.28 -19.72
N LYS A 5 1.88 31.02 -19.84
CA LYS A 5 0.67 30.54 -20.49
C LYS A 5 0.90 30.30 -21.98
N LYS A 6 1.58 31.22 -22.65
CA LYS A 6 1.93 31.05 -24.08
C LYS A 6 2.72 29.76 -24.32
N HIS A 7 3.75 29.50 -23.51
CA HIS A 7 4.60 28.32 -23.69
C HIS A 7 3.88 27.02 -23.30
N PHE A 8 3.08 27.07 -22.23
CA PHE A 8 2.20 25.98 -21.81
C PHE A 8 1.18 25.61 -22.89
N ASP A 9 0.47 26.59 -23.44
CA ASP A 9 -0.54 26.37 -24.49
C ASP A 9 0.10 25.81 -25.77
N SER A 10 1.28 26.31 -26.16
CA SER A 10 2.03 25.77 -27.31
C SER A 10 2.37 24.29 -27.10
N TYR A 11 2.88 23.95 -25.92
CA TYR A 11 3.24 22.58 -25.59
C TYR A 11 2.03 21.64 -25.60
N CYS A 12 0.91 22.05 -25.00
CA CYS A 12 -0.32 21.25 -25.01
C CYS A 12 -0.84 21.02 -26.43
N ASN A 13 -0.79 22.05 -27.29
CA ASN A 13 -1.19 21.94 -28.69
C ASN A 13 -0.26 21.00 -29.49
N GLU A 14 1.05 21.09 -29.29
CA GLU A 14 2.04 20.27 -30.00
C GLU A 14 1.98 18.80 -29.59
N THR A 15 1.76 18.53 -28.30
CA THR A 15 1.75 17.17 -27.74
C THR A 15 0.37 16.53 -27.71
N GLY A 16 -0.70 17.33 -27.83
CA GLY A 16 -2.08 16.91 -27.65
C GLY A 16 -2.38 16.45 -26.22
N LEU A 17 -1.69 16.99 -25.22
CA LEU A 17 -1.96 16.72 -23.81
C LEU A 17 -3.00 17.70 -23.27
N GLU A 18 -3.99 17.16 -22.54
CA GLU A 18 -5.00 17.95 -21.83
C GLU A 18 -4.51 18.19 -20.40
N LEU A 19 -3.90 19.35 -20.19
CA LEU A 19 -3.30 19.76 -18.91
C LEU A 19 -3.95 21.04 -18.39
N SER A 20 -3.85 21.25 -17.08
CA SER A 20 -4.14 22.53 -16.43
C SER A 20 -2.84 23.22 -15.98
N LEU A 21 -2.82 24.56 -15.98
CA LEU A 21 -1.72 25.35 -15.42
C LEU A 21 -2.24 26.10 -14.18
N CYS A 22 -1.55 25.94 -13.05
CA CYS A 22 -1.87 26.60 -11.81
C CYS A 22 -0.64 27.32 -11.24
N PHE A 23 -0.86 28.47 -10.58
CA PHE A 23 0.20 29.22 -9.90
C PHE A 23 0.08 29.21 -8.37
N ASP A 24 -1.00 28.61 -7.86
CA ASP A 24 -1.22 28.38 -6.44
C ASP A 24 -0.67 26.99 -6.10
N MET A 25 0.51 26.95 -5.48
CA MET A 25 1.19 25.70 -5.12
C MET A 25 0.33 24.87 -4.14
N PRO A 26 0.29 23.54 -4.28
CA PRO A 26 -0.41 22.68 -3.35
C PRO A 26 0.26 22.67 -1.96
N GLU A 27 -0.51 22.27 -0.94
CA GLU A 27 -0.02 22.16 0.43
C GLU A 27 1.20 21.20 0.50
N GLY A 28 2.28 21.64 1.15
CA GLY A 28 3.53 20.91 1.27
C GLY A 28 4.55 21.14 0.14
N TYR A 29 4.19 21.91 -0.90
CA TYR A 29 5.06 22.28 -2.03
C TYR A 29 5.33 23.79 -2.12
N GLU A 30 5.11 24.54 -1.04
CA GLU A 30 5.19 26.00 -1.03
C GLU A 30 6.61 26.53 -1.35
N THR A 31 7.64 25.70 -1.12
CA THR A 31 9.04 26.02 -1.42
C THR A 31 9.55 25.40 -2.71
N ALA A 32 8.74 24.61 -3.42
CA ALA A 32 9.11 24.07 -4.73
C ALA A 32 9.00 25.15 -5.82
N ASN A 33 9.83 25.06 -6.86
CA ASN A 33 9.75 25.97 -8.01
C ASN A 33 8.60 25.61 -8.96
N GLY A 34 8.25 24.32 -9.00
CA GLY A 34 7.15 23.75 -9.75
C GLY A 34 6.86 22.34 -9.26
N THR A 35 5.74 21.78 -9.71
CA THR A 35 5.44 20.35 -9.59
C THR A 35 4.35 19.96 -10.58
N TYR A 36 4.36 18.72 -11.07
CA TYR A 36 3.26 18.14 -11.81
C TYR A 36 2.46 17.15 -10.93
N ASP A 37 1.15 17.29 -10.92
CA ASP A 37 0.22 16.38 -10.24
C ASP A 37 -0.55 15.53 -11.27
N ASP A 38 -0.36 14.21 -11.21
CA ASP A 38 -0.98 13.27 -12.15
C ASP A 38 -2.49 13.09 -11.93
N GLY A 39 -2.95 13.15 -10.67
CA GLY A 39 -4.35 12.94 -10.31
C GLY A 39 -5.28 14.02 -10.87
N THR A 40 -4.82 15.26 -10.87
CA THR A 40 -5.53 16.45 -11.39
C THR A 40 -5.05 16.87 -12.78
N LYS A 41 -3.95 16.27 -13.28
CA LYS A 41 -3.28 16.63 -14.55
C LYS A 41 -2.89 18.11 -14.59
N THR A 42 -2.38 18.61 -13.47
CA THR A 42 -2.07 20.03 -13.29
C THR A 42 -0.57 20.25 -13.19
N VAL A 43 -0.07 21.18 -13.99
CA VAL A 43 1.27 21.73 -13.85
C VAL A 43 1.18 22.94 -12.94
N TYR A 44 1.85 22.86 -11.79
CA TYR A 44 1.97 23.93 -10.83
C TYR A 44 3.32 24.64 -11.01
N ILE A 45 3.30 25.97 -11.05
CA ILE A 45 4.52 26.78 -11.08
C ILE A 45 4.44 27.82 -9.99
N ASN A 46 5.49 27.91 -9.17
CA ASN A 46 5.56 28.87 -8.08
C ASN A 46 5.96 30.26 -8.61
N ALA A 47 5.04 30.91 -9.32
CA ALA A 47 5.29 32.20 -9.96
C ALA A 47 5.69 33.29 -8.95
N LYS A 48 5.26 33.17 -7.69
CA LYS A 48 5.63 34.07 -6.60
C LYS A 48 7.08 33.88 -6.16
N LEU A 49 7.51 32.64 -5.92
CA LEU A 49 8.90 32.34 -5.57
C LEU A 49 9.85 32.73 -6.70
N LEU A 50 9.43 32.47 -7.95
CA LEU A 50 10.22 32.75 -9.15
C LEU A 50 10.09 34.19 -9.63
N GLU A 51 9.37 35.09 -8.96
CA GLU A 51 9.08 36.45 -9.49
C GLU A 51 10.35 37.21 -9.90
N ALA A 52 11.36 37.17 -9.03
CA ALA A 52 12.67 37.80 -9.23
C ALA A 52 13.65 36.99 -10.09
N ALA A 53 13.31 35.74 -10.43
CA ALA A 53 14.16 34.88 -11.24
C ALA A 53 14.22 35.37 -12.71
N PRO A 54 15.37 35.17 -13.39
CA PRO A 54 15.48 35.43 -14.82
C PRO A 54 14.47 34.65 -15.66
N ASP A 55 14.10 35.19 -16.82
CA ASP A 55 13.09 34.57 -17.70
C ASP A 55 13.51 33.15 -18.18
N PHE A 56 14.81 32.86 -18.29
CA PHE A 56 15.29 31.50 -18.63
C PHE A 56 15.07 30.49 -17.49
N GLU A 57 15.17 30.91 -16.22
CA GLU A 57 14.99 30.02 -15.07
C GLU A 57 13.51 29.66 -14.90
N LYS A 58 12.64 30.65 -15.10
CA LYS A 58 11.19 30.46 -15.20
C LYS A 58 10.82 29.45 -16.29
N ALA A 59 11.43 29.59 -17.46
CA ALA A 59 11.21 28.68 -18.59
C ALA A 59 11.69 27.27 -18.29
N PHE A 60 12.86 27.13 -17.67
CA PHE A 60 13.42 25.84 -17.29
C PHE A 60 12.45 25.05 -16.41
N TYR A 61 11.95 25.65 -15.32
CA TYR A 61 11.02 24.96 -14.43
C TYR A 61 9.68 24.63 -15.11
N LEU A 62 9.15 25.52 -15.97
CA LEU A 62 7.95 25.19 -16.75
C LEU A 62 8.16 23.95 -17.65
N PHE A 63 9.23 23.94 -18.44
CA PHE A 63 9.48 22.83 -19.37
C PHE A 63 9.82 21.52 -18.65
N HIS A 64 10.44 21.61 -17.47
CA HIS A 64 10.69 20.46 -16.60
C HIS A 64 9.37 19.81 -16.17
N GLU A 65 8.44 20.57 -15.58
CA GLU A 65 7.13 20.03 -15.16
C GLU A 65 6.28 19.53 -16.33
N LEU A 66 6.31 20.23 -17.47
CA LEU A 66 5.66 19.76 -18.69
C LEU A 66 6.22 18.42 -19.17
N ARG A 67 7.52 18.19 -18.99
CA ARG A 67 8.15 16.91 -19.35
C ARG A 67 7.69 15.79 -18.42
N HIS A 68 7.56 16.04 -17.12
CA HIS A 68 6.93 15.08 -16.20
C HIS A 68 5.50 14.75 -16.63
N ALA A 69 4.69 15.75 -16.99
CA ALA A 69 3.33 15.50 -17.48
C ALA A 69 3.31 14.52 -18.67
N ALA A 70 4.24 14.65 -19.63
CA ALA A 70 4.35 13.70 -20.73
C ALA A 70 4.82 12.30 -20.27
N GLN A 71 5.78 12.22 -19.35
CA GLN A 71 6.27 10.96 -18.80
C GLN A 71 5.16 10.15 -18.12
N TYR A 72 4.28 10.81 -17.36
CA TYR A 72 3.15 10.15 -16.68
C TYR A 72 1.97 9.83 -17.61
N LEU A 73 1.60 10.75 -18.51
CA LEU A 73 0.40 10.58 -19.35
C LEU A 73 0.64 9.77 -20.62
N LYS A 74 1.88 9.71 -21.12
CA LYS A 74 2.26 8.97 -22.33
C LYS A 74 3.56 8.19 -22.12
N PRO A 75 3.64 7.32 -21.09
CA PRO A 75 4.87 6.65 -20.70
C PRO A 75 5.46 5.82 -21.85
N GLU A 76 4.64 5.26 -22.73
CA GLU A 76 5.05 4.45 -23.88
C GLU A 76 5.97 5.17 -24.88
N GLN A 77 6.02 6.50 -24.85
CA GLN A 77 6.93 7.30 -25.68
C GLN A 77 8.36 7.34 -25.14
N PHE A 78 8.58 6.81 -23.93
CA PHE A 78 9.84 6.89 -23.21
C PHE A 78 10.51 5.52 -23.11
N PRO A 79 11.86 5.49 -23.11
CA PRO A 79 12.65 4.31 -22.79
C PRO A 79 12.17 3.60 -21.51
N GLU A 80 12.33 2.28 -21.47
CA GLU A 80 11.89 1.44 -20.34
C GLU A 80 12.44 1.93 -18.99
N LEU A 81 13.70 2.36 -18.93
CA LEU A 81 14.30 2.82 -17.68
C LEU A 81 13.62 4.08 -17.12
N ILE A 82 13.27 5.04 -17.98
CA ILE A 82 12.56 6.26 -17.57
C ILE A 82 11.18 5.88 -17.03
N ARG A 83 10.41 5.08 -17.78
CA ARG A 83 9.10 4.58 -17.35
C ARG A 83 9.16 3.86 -16.00
N ARG A 84 10.16 2.99 -15.82
CA ARG A 84 10.37 2.26 -14.57
C ARG A 84 10.68 3.23 -13.43
N SER A 85 11.57 4.20 -13.68
CA SER A 85 12.03 5.13 -12.65
C SER A 85 10.92 5.98 -12.02
N LEU A 86 9.82 6.24 -12.72
CA LEU A 86 8.66 6.98 -12.17
C LEU A 86 8.03 6.29 -10.96
N GLN A 87 8.25 4.99 -10.79
CA GLN A 87 7.74 4.22 -9.67
C GLN A 87 8.61 4.35 -8.42
N TYR A 88 9.76 5.00 -8.49
CA TYR A 88 10.74 5.02 -7.40
C TYR A 88 11.07 6.45 -6.99
N MET A 89 11.32 6.65 -5.70
CA MET A 89 11.92 7.88 -5.16
C MET A 89 13.09 7.51 -4.26
N ILE A 90 14.28 8.04 -4.53
CA ILE A 90 15.50 7.77 -3.76
C ILE A 90 15.92 9.06 -3.08
N GLN A 91 15.89 9.13 -1.75
CA GLN A 91 16.31 10.31 -1.00
C GLN A 91 17.82 10.30 -0.71
N TYR A 92 18.36 11.48 -0.36
CA TYR A 92 19.78 11.71 -0.10
C TYR A 92 20.33 10.95 1.13
N ASP A 93 19.46 10.53 2.04
CA ASP A 93 19.82 9.78 3.25
C ASP A 93 19.79 8.25 3.04
N GLY A 94 19.44 7.77 1.85
CA GLY A 94 19.30 6.36 1.53
C GLY A 94 17.89 5.80 1.73
N THR A 95 16.95 6.61 2.22
CA THR A 95 15.53 6.27 2.25
C THR A 95 15.00 6.21 0.83
N CYS A 96 14.45 5.06 0.45
CA CYS A 96 13.90 4.82 -0.88
C CYS A 96 12.41 4.46 -0.78
N TYR A 97 11.64 4.83 -1.79
CA TYR A 97 10.24 4.50 -1.90
C TYR A 97 9.98 3.86 -3.26
N LYS A 98 9.06 2.90 -3.30
CA LYS A 98 8.53 2.29 -4.53
C LYS A 98 7.01 2.33 -4.51
N LEU A 99 6.39 2.76 -5.61
CA LEU A 99 4.95 2.71 -5.79
C LEU A 99 4.50 1.26 -6.00
N VAL A 100 3.66 0.75 -5.11
CA VAL A 100 3.09 -0.59 -5.12
C VAL A 100 1.58 -0.47 -4.93
N ASN A 101 0.79 -0.88 -5.93
CA ASN A 101 -0.67 -0.83 -5.90
C ASN A 101 -1.27 0.56 -5.56
N GLY A 102 -0.56 1.64 -5.86
CA GLY A 102 -0.99 3.02 -5.57
C GLY A 102 -0.45 3.60 -4.26
N ASP A 103 0.25 2.81 -3.45
CA ASP A 103 0.88 3.25 -2.20
C ASP A 103 2.40 3.20 -2.28
N TYR A 104 3.10 4.12 -1.61
CA TYR A 104 4.56 4.10 -1.55
C TYR A 104 5.06 3.19 -0.42
N ALA A 105 5.76 2.12 -0.80
CA ALA A 105 6.47 1.24 0.12
C ALA A 105 7.90 1.75 0.34
N ALA A 106 8.29 1.95 1.60
CA ALA A 106 9.60 2.45 1.97
C ALA A 106 10.61 1.34 2.22
N CYS A 107 11.85 1.53 1.78
CA CYS A 107 12.99 0.74 2.20
C CYS A 107 14.22 1.63 2.42
N GLU A 108 15.28 1.06 2.97
CA GLU A 108 16.54 1.78 3.21
C GLU A 108 17.67 0.99 2.55
N LEU A 109 18.48 1.70 1.76
CA LEU A 109 19.68 1.16 1.12
C LEU A 109 20.90 1.60 1.92
N GLU A 110 21.90 0.73 2.03
CA GLU A 110 23.14 1.10 2.71
C GLU A 110 24.03 1.91 1.79
N GLY A 111 24.57 3.03 2.28
CA GLY A 111 25.47 3.89 1.49
C GLY A 111 25.77 5.20 2.21
N GLY A 112 26.70 5.98 1.64
CA GLY A 112 26.98 7.33 2.12
C GLY A 112 26.11 8.37 1.43
N GLU A 113 25.92 9.52 2.09
CA GLU A 113 25.15 10.67 1.58
C GLU A 113 25.61 11.13 0.19
N GLU A 114 26.92 11.07 -0.10
CA GLU A 114 27.47 11.39 -1.43
C GLU A 114 26.89 10.49 -2.52
N ARG A 115 26.81 9.18 -2.28
CA ARG A 115 26.23 8.22 -3.24
C ARG A 115 24.77 8.56 -3.52
N PHE A 116 23.99 8.79 -2.47
CA PHE A 116 22.55 9.00 -2.60
C PHE A 116 22.21 10.38 -3.16
N THR A 117 23.03 11.38 -2.90
CA THR A 117 22.92 12.68 -3.57
C THR A 117 23.09 12.54 -5.09
N GLU A 118 24.10 11.80 -5.54
CA GLU A 118 24.31 11.56 -6.97
C GLU A 118 23.18 10.72 -7.58
N LEU A 119 22.64 9.71 -6.86
CA LEU A 119 21.48 8.93 -7.30
C LEU A 119 20.20 9.76 -7.37
N TYR A 120 19.96 10.63 -6.40
CA TYR A 120 18.80 11.53 -6.36
C TYR A 120 18.82 12.49 -7.55
N LEU A 121 19.95 13.18 -7.77
CA LEU A 121 20.10 14.11 -8.90
C LEU A 121 20.12 13.40 -10.26
N GLY A 122 20.60 12.16 -10.29
CA GLY A 122 20.77 11.41 -11.53
C GLY A 122 19.57 10.53 -11.90
N GLN A 123 18.45 10.59 -11.18
CA GLN A 123 17.31 9.71 -11.45
C GLN A 123 16.91 9.80 -12.94
N PRO A 124 16.64 8.68 -13.64
CA PRO A 124 16.45 8.70 -15.09
C PRO A 124 15.31 9.62 -15.58
N HIS A 125 14.17 9.66 -14.89
CA HIS A 125 13.07 10.57 -15.24
C HIS A 125 13.41 12.04 -14.98
N GLU A 126 14.12 12.34 -13.89
CA GLU A 126 14.62 13.70 -13.57
C GLU A 126 15.63 14.17 -14.61
N MET A 127 16.59 13.32 -14.99
CA MET A 127 17.57 13.64 -16.02
C MET A 127 16.91 13.88 -17.38
N ASP A 128 15.91 13.10 -17.78
CA ASP A 128 15.13 13.36 -18.99
C ASP A 128 14.38 14.70 -18.92
N ALA A 129 13.77 15.01 -17.78
CA ALA A 129 13.09 16.29 -17.54
C ALA A 129 14.04 17.48 -17.62
N ASN A 130 15.20 17.39 -16.94
CA ASN A 130 16.24 18.43 -16.92
C ASN A 130 16.89 18.62 -18.29
N ASN A 131 17.18 17.54 -19.02
CA ASN A 131 17.70 17.61 -20.39
C ASN A 131 16.71 18.31 -21.32
N TYR A 132 15.45 17.90 -21.27
CA TYR A 132 14.39 18.52 -22.06
C TYR A 132 14.22 20.01 -21.72
N ALA A 133 14.16 20.35 -20.44
CA ALA A 133 14.02 21.72 -19.96
C ALA A 133 15.18 22.61 -20.41
N PHE A 134 16.41 22.12 -20.26
CA PHE A 134 17.60 22.81 -20.73
C PHE A 134 17.56 23.04 -22.24
N GLU A 135 17.23 22.03 -23.03
CA GLU A 135 17.18 22.16 -24.48
C GLU A 135 16.11 23.14 -24.97
N GLN A 136 14.90 23.11 -24.40
CA GLN A 136 13.84 24.04 -24.77
C GLN A 136 14.17 25.47 -24.35
N THR A 137 14.67 25.64 -23.13
CA THR A 137 15.12 26.95 -22.65
C THR A 137 16.24 27.50 -23.52
N ARG A 138 17.20 26.64 -23.88
CA ARG A 138 18.33 27.02 -24.74
C ARG A 138 17.89 27.48 -26.14
N LYS A 139 16.86 26.84 -26.71
CA LYS A 139 16.31 27.25 -28.03
C LYS A 139 15.72 28.66 -28.00
N ILE A 140 15.19 29.10 -26.86
CA ILE A 140 14.52 30.40 -26.70
C ILE A 140 15.51 31.49 -26.29
N PHE A 141 16.39 31.20 -25.34
CA PHE A 141 17.24 32.19 -24.67
C PHE A 141 18.73 32.09 -25.03
N GLY A 142 19.12 31.13 -25.87
CA GLY A 142 20.51 30.77 -26.08
C GLY A 142 21.07 30.02 -24.88
N GLU A 143 22.39 29.99 -24.73
CA GLU A 143 23.07 29.18 -23.71
C GLU A 143 23.87 30.05 -22.72
N PRO A 144 23.22 30.94 -21.94
CA PRO A 144 23.93 31.77 -20.98
C PRO A 144 24.58 30.91 -19.89
N GLU A 145 25.66 31.41 -19.31
CA GLU A 145 26.44 30.69 -18.31
C GLU A 145 25.61 30.33 -17.07
N GLU A 146 24.66 31.20 -16.71
CA GLU A 146 23.73 31.00 -15.61
C GLU A 146 22.75 29.85 -15.89
N LEU A 147 22.33 29.64 -17.14
CA LEU A 147 21.51 28.47 -17.52
C LEU A 147 22.30 27.17 -17.41
N LYS A 148 23.60 27.19 -17.77
CA LYS A 148 24.49 26.02 -17.57
C LYS A 148 24.67 25.71 -16.09
N LYS A 149 24.81 26.73 -15.25
CA LYS A 149 24.89 26.56 -13.79
C LYS A 149 23.60 26.01 -13.20
N LEU A 150 22.44 26.50 -13.65
CA LEU A 150 21.13 26.00 -13.24
C LEU A 150 20.96 24.52 -13.62
N TYR A 151 21.26 24.18 -14.87
CA TYR A 151 21.24 22.78 -15.30
C TYR A 151 22.22 21.92 -14.50
N GLY A 152 23.47 22.40 -14.33
CA GLY A 152 24.50 21.71 -13.55
C GLY A 152 24.11 21.45 -12.10
N PHE A 153 23.32 22.34 -11.48
CA PHE A 153 22.79 22.17 -10.12
C PHE A 153 21.84 20.97 -10.00
N TRP A 154 21.04 20.70 -11.05
CA TRP A 154 20.07 19.60 -11.10
C TRP A 154 20.61 18.34 -11.79
N THR A 155 21.93 18.22 -11.91
CA THR A 155 22.58 17.05 -12.51
C THR A 155 23.65 16.48 -11.58
N PRO A 156 23.87 15.16 -11.59
CA PRO A 156 24.94 14.56 -10.81
C PRO A 156 26.31 15.04 -11.31
N LYS A 157 27.30 15.07 -10.42
CA LYS A 157 28.69 15.40 -10.78
C LYS A 157 29.27 14.36 -11.73
N GLN A 158 28.84 13.11 -11.61
CA GLN A 158 29.27 12.02 -12.48
C GLN A 158 28.07 11.33 -13.13
N SER A 159 28.22 11.01 -14.42
CA SER A 159 27.21 10.22 -15.14
C SER A 159 27.11 8.83 -14.52
N ILE A 160 25.92 8.49 -14.03
CA ILE A 160 25.60 7.16 -13.52
C ILE A 160 25.05 6.32 -14.68
N PRO A 161 25.62 5.14 -14.97
CA PRO A 161 25.14 4.32 -16.08
C PRO A 161 23.78 3.69 -15.77
N ASP A 162 22.95 3.51 -16.79
CA ASP A 162 21.63 2.86 -16.71
C ASP A 162 21.63 1.55 -15.92
N LYS A 163 22.67 0.74 -16.08
CA LYS A 163 22.84 -0.53 -15.37
C LYS A 163 22.92 -0.34 -13.85
N ALA A 164 23.48 0.76 -13.36
CA ALA A 164 23.52 1.06 -11.94
C ALA A 164 22.12 1.34 -11.39
N TYR A 165 21.28 2.08 -12.11
CA TYR A 165 19.87 2.28 -11.73
C TYR A 165 19.07 0.99 -11.78
N GLN A 166 19.29 0.14 -12.79
CA GLN A 166 18.65 -1.18 -12.83
C GLN A 166 19.00 -2.03 -11.59
N THR A 167 20.26 -2.00 -11.13
CA THR A 167 20.68 -2.68 -9.90
C THR A 167 20.04 -2.06 -8.67
N VAL A 168 20.04 -0.73 -8.56
CA VAL A 168 19.42 -0.03 -7.41
C VAL A 168 17.92 -0.31 -7.34
N TYR A 169 17.21 -0.25 -8.46
CA TYR A 169 15.79 -0.59 -8.50
C TYR A 169 15.53 -2.06 -8.19
N ALA A 170 16.40 -2.98 -8.63
CA ALA A 170 16.29 -4.38 -8.24
C ALA A 170 16.54 -4.60 -6.73
N GLU A 171 17.47 -3.85 -6.12
CA GLU A 171 17.69 -3.88 -4.67
C GLU A 171 16.49 -3.30 -3.92
N ILE A 172 15.91 -2.21 -4.41
CA ILE A 172 14.67 -1.64 -3.86
C ILE A 172 13.52 -2.64 -4.05
N ASP A 173 13.39 -3.27 -5.20
CA ASP A 173 12.38 -4.30 -5.46
C ASP A 173 12.54 -5.45 -4.48
N GLU A 174 13.75 -6.00 -4.33
CA GLU A 174 14.04 -7.08 -3.38
C GLU A 174 13.75 -6.64 -1.94
N LYS A 175 14.17 -5.44 -1.54
CA LYS A 175 13.92 -4.95 -0.18
C LYS A 175 12.46 -4.60 0.05
N VAL A 176 11.75 -4.07 -0.93
CA VAL A 176 10.31 -3.79 -0.84
C VAL A 176 9.54 -5.10 -0.86
N ASP A 177 9.91 -6.08 -1.68
CA ASP A 177 9.29 -7.41 -1.74
C ASP A 177 9.57 -8.20 -0.45
N ASN A 178 10.80 -8.18 0.07
CA ASN A 178 11.16 -8.75 1.38
C ASN A 178 10.60 -7.95 2.56
N ARG A 179 10.21 -6.68 2.34
CA ARG A 179 9.50 -5.81 3.29
C ARG A 179 8.04 -5.58 2.87
N THR A 180 7.43 -6.44 2.04
CA THR A 180 5.99 -6.32 1.73
C THR A 180 5.20 -6.83 2.91
N VAL A 181 5.27 -6.08 3.99
CA VAL A 181 4.12 -5.92 4.83
C VAL A 181 3.96 -4.43 5.20
N PRO A 182 3.08 -3.69 4.47
CA PRO A 182 2.94 -2.24 4.56
C PRO A 182 2.62 -1.69 5.96
N LEU A 183 2.66 -0.36 6.08
CA LEU A 183 2.12 0.40 7.23
C LEU A 183 0.74 -0.16 7.63
N SER A 184 0.70 -0.72 8.85
CA SER A 184 -0.33 -1.64 9.37
C SER A 184 -0.98 -2.55 8.34
N THR A 185 -0.19 -3.36 7.64
CA THR A 185 -0.73 -4.52 6.94
C THR A 185 -0.83 -5.69 7.89
N PHE A 186 -1.80 -6.54 7.59
CA PHE A 186 -2.10 -7.73 8.35
C PHE A 186 -1.93 -8.92 7.43
N ILE A 187 -1.40 -10.00 7.96
CA ILE A 187 -1.21 -11.24 7.22
C ILE A 187 -1.89 -12.40 7.94
N LEU A 188 -2.42 -13.33 7.14
CA LEU A 188 -2.87 -14.62 7.62
C LEU A 188 -1.67 -15.57 7.70
N VAL A 189 -1.34 -16.01 8.91
CA VAL A 189 -0.22 -16.91 9.17
C VAL A 189 -0.75 -18.21 9.74
N LYS A 190 -0.26 -19.37 9.28
CA LYS A 190 -0.54 -20.65 9.94
C LYS A 190 0.12 -20.66 11.33
N PRO A 191 -0.57 -21.11 12.40
CA PRO A 191 0.02 -21.20 13.72
C PRO A 191 1.33 -21.99 13.70
N ASN A 192 2.35 -21.47 14.37
CA ASN A 192 3.68 -22.08 14.44
C ASN A 192 4.43 -21.61 15.70
N GLU A 193 5.56 -22.26 15.99
CA GLU A 193 6.34 -22.05 17.20
C GLU A 193 6.81 -20.60 17.41
N ALA A 194 7.06 -19.82 16.34
CA ALA A 194 7.50 -18.44 16.47
C ALA A 194 6.46 -17.53 17.14
N TYR A 195 5.19 -17.96 17.18
CA TYR A 195 4.10 -17.23 17.82
C TYR A 195 3.62 -17.88 19.13
N ALA A 196 4.29 -18.93 19.64
CA ALA A 196 3.83 -19.74 20.77
C ALA A 196 3.50 -18.91 22.03
N GLU A 197 4.38 -17.97 22.40
CA GLU A 197 4.16 -17.09 23.54
C GLU A 197 2.96 -16.15 23.32
N GLN A 198 2.85 -15.55 22.13
CA GLN A 198 1.73 -14.66 21.80
C GLN A 198 0.39 -15.40 21.73
N ILE A 199 0.38 -16.67 21.31
CA ILE A 199 -0.82 -17.52 21.28
C ILE A 199 -1.36 -17.74 22.70
N MET A 200 -0.47 -17.98 23.67
CA MET A 200 -0.87 -18.12 25.08
C MET A 200 -1.33 -16.80 25.67
N ALA A 201 -0.62 -15.70 25.41
CA ALA A 201 -1.05 -14.36 25.82
C ALA A 201 -2.41 -13.99 25.22
N TYR A 202 -2.63 -14.32 23.94
CA TYR A 202 -3.92 -14.16 23.27
C TYR A 202 -5.02 -14.92 24.03
N LYS A 203 -4.81 -16.19 24.35
CA LYS A 203 -5.75 -17.01 25.11
C LYS A 203 -6.05 -16.42 26.51
N GLU A 204 -5.03 -15.90 27.18
CA GLU A 204 -5.15 -15.28 28.50
C GLU A 204 -6.02 -14.02 28.44
N GLU A 205 -5.87 -13.15 27.44
CA GLU A 205 -6.70 -11.94 27.30
C GLU A 205 -8.22 -12.24 27.31
N PHE A 206 -8.65 -13.34 26.66
CA PHE A 206 -10.07 -13.74 26.66
C PHE A 206 -10.51 -14.34 27.98
N THR A 207 -9.60 -15.03 28.67
CA THR A 207 -9.87 -15.59 30.00
C THR A 207 -10.08 -14.46 31.01
N ASP A 208 -9.25 -13.42 30.94
CA ASP A 208 -9.29 -12.25 31.85
C ASP A 208 -10.54 -11.41 31.66
N CYS A 209 -11.03 -11.23 30.42
CA CYS A 209 -12.26 -10.50 30.16
C CYS A 209 -13.53 -11.37 30.20
N LEU A 210 -13.42 -12.65 30.59
CA LEU A 210 -14.51 -13.63 30.66
C LEU A 210 -15.28 -13.79 29.34
N ASP A 211 -14.58 -13.62 28.22
CA ASP A 211 -15.16 -13.69 26.89
C ASP A 211 -14.94 -15.06 26.24
N TRP A 212 -15.62 -15.30 25.12
CA TRP A 212 -15.50 -16.54 24.38
C TRP A 212 -14.52 -16.43 23.24
N LEU A 213 -13.66 -17.45 23.12
CA LEU A 213 -12.64 -17.53 22.09
C LEU A 213 -13.23 -18.28 20.88
N HIS A 214 -13.85 -17.53 19.98
CA HIS A 214 -14.38 -18.03 18.71
C HIS A 214 -13.27 -18.09 17.65
N GLY A 215 -13.36 -19.04 16.72
CA GLY A 215 -12.43 -19.10 15.59
C GLY A 215 -11.01 -19.57 15.92
N ALA A 216 -10.76 -20.06 17.14
CA ALA A 216 -9.54 -20.82 17.46
C ALA A 216 -9.89 -22.15 18.14
N ARG A 217 -10.26 -23.12 17.32
CA ARG A 217 -10.73 -24.45 17.74
C ARG A 217 -9.71 -25.09 18.70
N GLY A 218 -10.19 -25.56 19.85
CA GLY A 218 -9.38 -26.25 20.87
C GLY A 218 -8.52 -25.35 21.77
N LEU A 219 -8.13 -24.13 21.35
CA LEU A 219 -7.15 -23.30 22.06
C LEU A 219 -7.55 -22.99 23.51
N ARG A 220 -8.83 -22.74 23.76
CA ARG A 220 -9.35 -22.46 25.11
C ARG A 220 -9.01 -23.57 26.11
N TYR A 221 -8.95 -24.82 25.67
CA TYR A 221 -8.77 -26.00 26.52
C TYR A 221 -7.34 -26.54 26.52
N SER A 222 -6.54 -26.22 25.52
CA SER A 222 -5.13 -26.64 25.42
C SER A 222 -4.30 -26.06 26.57
N LYS A 223 -3.42 -26.85 27.17
CA LYS A 223 -2.57 -26.40 28.29
C LYS A 223 -1.40 -25.53 27.81
N ASP A 224 -0.85 -25.89 26.67
CA ASP A 224 0.31 -25.26 26.06
C ASP A 224 0.17 -25.21 24.52
N PRO A 225 1.03 -24.43 23.84
CA PRO A 225 1.00 -24.31 22.39
C PRO A 225 1.22 -25.63 21.65
N GLU A 226 2.06 -26.53 22.16
CA GLU A 226 2.36 -27.81 21.50
C GLU A 226 1.13 -28.73 21.46
N GLU A 227 0.39 -28.81 22.57
CA GLU A 227 -0.89 -29.51 22.63
C GLU A 227 -1.88 -28.93 21.62
N TRP A 228 -1.93 -27.60 21.52
CA TRP A 228 -2.80 -26.95 20.54
C TRP A 228 -2.36 -27.21 19.09
N PHE A 229 -1.06 -27.15 18.80
CA PHE A 229 -0.51 -27.44 17.48
C PHE A 229 -0.81 -28.87 17.03
N ARG A 230 -0.69 -29.86 17.94
CA ARG A 230 -1.11 -31.24 17.66
C ARG A 230 -2.60 -31.31 17.34
N TYR A 231 -3.44 -30.67 18.16
CA TYR A 231 -4.89 -30.67 17.97
C TYR A 231 -5.29 -30.08 16.60
N ILE A 232 -4.73 -28.94 16.19
CA ILE A 232 -5.09 -28.34 14.88
C ILE A 232 -4.57 -29.19 13.71
N ALA A 233 -3.40 -29.82 13.83
CA ALA A 233 -2.85 -30.69 12.80
C ALA A 233 -3.71 -31.93 12.59
N GLU A 234 -4.23 -32.54 13.67
CA GLU A 234 -5.16 -33.68 13.58
C GLU A 234 -6.49 -33.36 12.87
N HIS A 235 -6.84 -32.08 12.74
CA HIS A 235 -8.10 -31.63 12.15
C HIS A 235 -7.91 -30.88 10.83
N GLU A 236 -6.69 -30.79 10.29
CA GLU A 236 -6.34 -29.94 9.16
C GLU A 236 -7.08 -30.29 7.86
N GLU A 237 -7.51 -31.55 7.72
CA GLU A 237 -8.28 -32.01 6.55
C GLU A 237 -9.61 -31.27 6.40
N ASN A 238 -10.24 -30.91 7.52
CA ASN A 238 -11.60 -30.34 7.55
C ASN A 238 -11.67 -28.94 8.17
N TYR A 239 -10.57 -28.44 8.75
CA TYR A 239 -10.50 -27.14 9.38
C TYR A 239 -9.12 -26.52 9.24
N THR A 240 -9.08 -25.25 8.89
CA THR A 240 -7.84 -24.46 8.85
C THR A 240 -7.88 -23.33 9.85
N GLN A 241 -6.83 -23.25 10.67
CA GLN A 241 -6.57 -22.13 11.56
C GLN A 241 -5.63 -21.10 10.93
N PHE A 242 -5.93 -19.82 11.11
CA PHE A 242 -4.98 -18.72 10.87
C PHE A 242 -4.84 -17.82 12.10
N LEU A 243 -3.64 -17.29 12.27
CA LEU A 243 -3.32 -16.11 13.05
C LEU A 243 -3.46 -14.88 12.14
N TYR A 244 -3.97 -13.78 12.66
CA TYR A 244 -3.99 -12.51 11.96
C TYR A 244 -2.98 -11.57 12.62
N VAL A 245 -1.87 -11.36 11.92
CA VAL A 245 -0.68 -10.71 12.48
C VAL A 245 -0.53 -9.34 11.89
N ARG A 246 -0.50 -8.32 12.75
CA ARG A 246 -0.08 -6.98 12.39
C ARG A 246 1.43 -6.98 12.24
N THR A 247 1.90 -6.60 11.08
CA THR A 247 3.31 -6.83 10.74
C THR A 247 4.25 -5.73 11.17
N ALA A 248 3.71 -4.53 11.41
CA ALA A 248 4.47 -3.43 11.97
C ALA A 248 5.16 -3.78 13.31
N ASP A 249 4.54 -4.65 14.11
CA ASP A 249 5.03 -5.09 15.42
C ASP A 249 5.04 -6.61 15.60
N SER A 250 4.79 -7.37 14.53
CA SER A 250 4.65 -8.84 14.55
C SER A 250 3.65 -9.34 15.60
N LYS A 251 2.62 -8.54 15.90
CA LYS A 251 1.64 -8.81 16.97
C LYS A 251 0.44 -9.57 16.41
N ILE A 252 0.02 -10.65 17.07
CA ILE A 252 -1.29 -11.25 16.85
C ILE A 252 -2.37 -10.25 17.28
N VAL A 253 -3.21 -9.82 16.34
CA VAL A 253 -4.36 -8.94 16.61
C VAL A 253 -5.69 -9.70 16.54
N GLY A 254 -5.69 -10.91 16.00
CA GLY A 254 -6.86 -11.76 15.90
C GLY A 254 -6.53 -13.18 15.45
N MET A 255 -7.53 -14.04 15.47
CA MET A 255 -7.48 -15.39 14.90
C MET A 255 -8.77 -15.65 14.12
N ILE A 256 -8.63 -16.39 13.03
CA ILE A 256 -9.76 -16.79 12.17
C ILE A 256 -9.62 -18.26 11.77
N GLY A 257 -10.73 -18.97 11.90
CA GLY A 257 -10.85 -20.39 11.61
C GLY A 257 -11.80 -20.62 10.45
N VAL A 258 -11.41 -21.50 9.53
CA VAL A 258 -12.21 -21.88 8.35
C VAL A 258 -12.49 -23.37 8.39
N GLN A 259 -13.76 -23.73 8.55
CA GLN A 259 -14.25 -25.09 8.35
C GLN A 259 -14.44 -25.34 6.85
N HIS A 260 -13.74 -26.34 6.31
CA HIS A 260 -13.76 -26.65 4.88
C HIS A 260 -15.09 -27.26 4.44
N ARG A 261 -15.74 -28.01 5.34
CA ARG A 261 -17.02 -28.66 5.14
C ARG A 261 -17.78 -28.64 6.46
N PRO A 262 -18.69 -27.69 6.69
CA PRO A 262 -19.52 -27.71 7.88
C PRO A 262 -20.51 -28.88 7.78
N ASP A 263 -20.50 -29.72 8.80
CA ASP A 263 -21.38 -30.88 8.96
C ASP A 263 -22.14 -30.79 10.28
N GLY A 264 -23.36 -31.32 10.33
CA GLY A 264 -24.14 -31.37 11.57
C GLY A 264 -24.41 -29.98 12.18
N PRO A 265 -24.11 -29.74 13.47
CA PRO A 265 -24.37 -28.45 14.12
C PRO A 265 -23.73 -27.25 13.40
N GLU A 266 -22.55 -27.43 12.80
CA GLU A 266 -21.81 -26.41 12.08
C GLU A 266 -22.52 -25.98 10.79
N GLU A 267 -23.22 -26.89 10.12
CA GLU A 267 -24.07 -26.58 8.96
C GLU A 267 -25.27 -25.71 9.36
N THR A 268 -25.79 -25.92 10.58
CA THR A 268 -27.01 -25.26 11.06
C THR A 268 -26.77 -23.94 11.81
N TRP A 269 -25.71 -23.82 12.61
CA TRP A 269 -25.48 -22.60 13.40
C TRP A 269 -24.01 -22.34 13.76
N GLY A 270 -23.05 -23.18 13.37
CA GLY A 270 -21.61 -22.91 13.58
C GLY A 270 -20.95 -22.14 12.42
N GLY A 271 -21.46 -22.31 11.20
CA GLY A 271 -20.93 -21.65 10.01
C GLY A 271 -19.63 -22.26 9.48
N HIS A 272 -19.11 -21.66 8.41
CA HIS A 272 -17.80 -21.98 7.84
C HIS A 272 -16.69 -21.19 8.54
N ILE A 273 -16.97 -19.97 8.99
CA ILE A 273 -15.95 -19.05 9.48
C ILE A 273 -16.31 -18.61 10.90
N GLY A 274 -15.35 -18.76 11.81
CA GLY A 274 -15.38 -18.16 13.14
C GLY A 274 -14.13 -17.32 13.35
N TYR A 275 -14.23 -16.21 14.09
CA TYR A 275 -13.08 -15.35 14.37
C TYR A 275 -13.21 -14.61 15.69
N CYS A 276 -12.07 -14.16 16.21
CA CYS A 276 -11.98 -13.26 17.34
C CYS A 276 -10.81 -12.28 17.19
N VAL A 277 -11.01 -11.04 17.65
CA VAL A 277 -9.97 -10.00 17.75
C VAL A 277 -9.53 -9.90 19.20
N CYS A 278 -8.22 -9.73 19.46
CA CYS A 278 -7.68 -9.54 20.81
C CYS A 278 -8.50 -8.48 21.54
N PRO A 279 -8.98 -8.72 22.76
CA PRO A 279 -9.77 -7.74 23.53
C PRO A 279 -9.16 -6.34 23.55
N SER A 280 -7.83 -6.25 23.73
CA SER A 280 -7.08 -4.99 23.73
C SER A 280 -7.00 -4.27 22.36
N GLU A 281 -7.33 -4.95 21.26
CA GLU A 281 -7.20 -4.47 19.87
C GLU A 281 -8.56 -4.27 19.18
N ARG A 282 -9.68 -4.45 19.89
CA ARG A 282 -11.03 -4.31 19.33
C ARG A 282 -11.34 -2.87 18.89
N LYS A 283 -12.38 -2.73 18.06
CA LYS A 283 -12.89 -1.46 17.51
C LYS A 283 -11.92 -0.73 16.56
N LYS A 284 -10.92 -1.43 16.02
CA LYS A 284 -9.95 -0.91 15.04
C LYS A 284 -10.16 -1.44 13.61
N GLY A 285 -11.30 -2.08 13.33
CA GLY A 285 -11.64 -2.62 12.01
C GLY A 285 -11.09 -4.01 11.69
N TYR A 286 -10.28 -4.62 12.57
CA TYR A 286 -9.59 -5.89 12.30
C TYR A 286 -10.51 -7.06 11.99
N ALA A 287 -11.70 -7.15 12.58
CA ALA A 287 -12.65 -8.22 12.26
C ALA A 287 -13.11 -8.15 10.80
N THR A 288 -13.39 -6.95 10.30
CA THR A 288 -13.82 -6.73 8.91
C THR A 288 -12.72 -7.09 7.93
N GLN A 289 -11.49 -6.62 8.18
CA GLN A 289 -10.36 -6.87 7.30
C GLN A 289 -9.93 -8.35 7.34
N MET A 290 -9.86 -8.96 8.52
CA MET A 290 -9.52 -10.38 8.66
C MET A 290 -10.52 -11.29 7.95
N LEU A 291 -11.82 -10.95 7.99
CA LEU A 291 -12.84 -11.68 7.24
C LEU A 291 -12.66 -11.49 5.73
N HIS A 292 -12.40 -10.26 5.26
CA HIS A 292 -12.11 -10.00 3.85
C HIS A 292 -10.94 -10.85 3.34
N ASP A 293 -9.83 -10.86 4.08
CA ASP A 293 -8.57 -11.46 3.66
C ASP A 293 -8.61 -13.00 3.65
N VAL A 294 -9.54 -13.64 4.39
CA VAL A 294 -9.67 -15.10 4.41
C VAL A 294 -10.53 -15.65 3.26
N LEU A 295 -11.36 -14.82 2.61
CA LEU A 295 -12.24 -15.27 1.52
C LEU A 295 -11.47 -15.82 0.30
N PRO A 296 -10.34 -15.24 -0.15
CA PRO A 296 -9.51 -15.84 -1.19
C PRO A 296 -9.04 -17.27 -0.86
N TYR A 297 -8.70 -17.53 0.40
CA TYR A 297 -8.35 -18.88 0.86
C TYR A 297 -9.56 -19.82 0.76
N CYS A 298 -10.74 -19.38 1.19
CA CYS A 298 -11.98 -20.16 1.07
C CYS A 298 -12.25 -20.55 -0.40
N LYS A 299 -12.01 -19.62 -1.34
CA LYS A 299 -12.08 -19.91 -2.78
C LYS A 299 -11.09 -20.99 -3.20
N SER A 300 -9.84 -20.90 -2.74
CA SER A 300 -8.77 -21.84 -3.13
C SER A 300 -9.03 -23.28 -2.67
N ILE A 301 -9.80 -23.48 -1.60
CA ILE A 301 -10.22 -24.80 -1.11
C ILE A 301 -11.55 -25.26 -1.73
N GLY A 302 -12.09 -24.52 -2.71
CA GLY A 302 -13.26 -24.88 -3.49
C GLY A 302 -14.60 -24.44 -2.91
N LEU A 303 -14.62 -23.53 -1.93
CA LEU A 303 -15.87 -22.93 -1.43
C LEU A 303 -16.30 -21.79 -2.36
N ASN A 304 -17.56 -21.82 -2.79
CA ASN A 304 -18.16 -20.76 -3.62
C ASN A 304 -18.92 -19.72 -2.77
N ARG A 305 -19.33 -20.10 -1.56
CA ARG A 305 -19.96 -19.23 -0.57
C ARG A 305 -19.66 -19.74 0.83
N VAL A 306 -19.73 -18.87 1.81
CA VAL A 306 -19.49 -19.19 3.23
C VAL A 306 -20.61 -18.68 4.10
N LEU A 307 -20.99 -19.49 5.08
CA LEU A 307 -21.97 -19.18 6.13
C LEU A 307 -21.24 -18.62 7.34
N LEU A 308 -21.71 -17.49 7.87
CA LEU A 308 -21.34 -16.98 9.18
C LEU A 308 -22.60 -16.83 10.03
N THR A 309 -22.46 -17.01 11.34
CA THR A 309 -23.55 -16.83 12.30
C THR A 309 -23.16 -15.81 13.36
N ALA A 310 -24.06 -14.89 13.66
CA ALA A 310 -23.87 -13.89 14.71
C ALA A 310 -25.18 -13.65 15.47
N GLY A 311 -25.11 -13.52 16.79
CA GLY A 311 -26.22 -13.01 17.59
C GLY A 311 -26.51 -11.54 17.25
N ASP A 312 -27.77 -11.12 17.35
CA ASP A 312 -28.18 -9.74 17.02
C ASP A 312 -27.48 -8.70 17.92
N GLU A 313 -27.20 -9.07 19.16
CA GLU A 313 -26.46 -8.25 20.12
C GLU A 313 -24.98 -8.10 19.76
N ASN A 314 -24.43 -8.95 18.89
CA ASN A 314 -23.06 -8.89 18.42
C ASN A 314 -22.94 -7.98 17.19
N GLU A 315 -23.27 -6.70 17.38
CA GLU A 315 -23.24 -5.70 16.30
C GLU A 315 -21.89 -5.64 15.59
N GLY A 316 -20.79 -5.87 16.31
CA GLY A 316 -19.44 -5.87 15.73
C GLY A 316 -19.28 -6.93 14.64
N SER A 317 -19.76 -8.15 14.90
CA SER A 317 -19.71 -9.23 13.93
C SER A 317 -20.71 -9.04 12.81
N VAL A 318 -21.94 -8.59 13.12
CA VAL A 318 -22.94 -8.27 12.10
C VAL A 318 -22.40 -7.23 11.12
N ARG A 319 -21.82 -6.11 11.61
CA ARG A 319 -21.22 -5.09 10.75
C ARG A 319 -20.08 -5.63 9.89
N ALA A 320 -19.19 -6.45 10.45
CA ALA A 320 -18.08 -7.04 9.71
C ALA A 320 -18.57 -7.98 8.59
N ILE A 321 -19.58 -8.80 8.88
CA ILE A 321 -20.21 -9.71 7.92
C ILE A 321 -20.86 -8.92 6.77
N LEU A 322 -21.69 -7.91 7.10
CA LEU A 322 -22.38 -7.09 6.10
C LEU A 322 -21.40 -6.30 5.22
N ALA A 323 -20.33 -5.75 5.80
CA ALA A 323 -19.28 -5.04 5.06
C ALA A 323 -18.54 -5.94 4.06
N ASN A 324 -18.49 -7.24 4.32
CA ASN A 324 -17.93 -8.26 3.42
C ASN A 324 -18.98 -8.86 2.46
N GLY A 325 -20.14 -8.23 2.32
CA GLY A 325 -21.18 -8.67 1.39
C GLY A 325 -22.07 -9.80 1.92
N GLY A 326 -22.06 -10.03 3.24
CA GLY A 326 -22.93 -11.01 3.87
C GLY A 326 -24.41 -10.64 3.73
N VAL A 327 -25.23 -11.61 3.35
CA VAL A 327 -26.69 -11.47 3.21
C VAL A 327 -27.37 -12.37 4.25
N LEU A 328 -28.22 -11.78 5.08
CA LEU A 328 -29.02 -12.51 6.06
C LEU A 328 -29.96 -13.49 5.34
N GLU A 329 -29.88 -14.76 5.69
CA GLU A 329 -30.78 -15.83 5.25
C GLU A 329 -32.00 -15.92 6.19
N ASN A 330 -31.75 -16.16 7.47
CA ASN A 330 -32.76 -16.36 8.50
C ASN A 330 -32.16 -16.31 9.91
N TYR A 331 -33.02 -16.43 10.92
CA TYR A 331 -32.65 -16.58 12.32
C TYR A 331 -32.90 -18.01 12.80
N VAL A 332 -31.93 -18.59 13.51
CA VAL A 332 -32.03 -19.95 14.04
C VAL A 332 -31.74 -19.99 15.54
N LYS A 333 -32.49 -20.81 16.27
CA LYS A 333 -32.19 -21.09 17.68
C LYS A 333 -30.98 -22.00 17.76
N THR A 334 -30.10 -21.74 18.71
CA THR A 334 -28.93 -22.59 18.97
C THR A 334 -29.00 -23.11 20.40
N PRO A 335 -28.41 -24.28 20.71
CA PRO A 335 -28.25 -24.72 22.09
C PRO A 335 -27.23 -23.88 22.88
N ARG A 336 -26.43 -23.04 22.20
CA ARG A 336 -25.33 -22.26 22.80
C ARG A 336 -25.73 -20.85 23.23
N HIS A 337 -26.85 -20.35 22.71
CA HIS A 337 -27.31 -18.99 22.93
C HIS A 337 -28.80 -19.00 23.24
N ASP A 338 -29.22 -18.27 24.26
CA ASP A 338 -30.63 -18.13 24.64
C ASP A 338 -31.43 -17.34 23.59
N VAL A 339 -30.73 -16.52 22.80
CA VAL A 339 -31.28 -15.76 21.69
C VAL A 339 -30.97 -16.42 20.34
N PRO A 340 -31.87 -16.32 19.34
CA PRO A 340 -31.57 -16.78 17.98
C PRO A 340 -30.36 -16.06 17.40
N VAL A 341 -29.58 -16.77 16.58
CA VAL A 341 -28.47 -16.18 15.81
C VAL A 341 -28.91 -15.98 14.37
N GLY A 342 -28.50 -14.86 13.77
CA GLY A 342 -28.66 -14.61 12.34
C GLY A 342 -27.66 -15.42 11.54
N ARG A 343 -28.12 -16.02 10.44
CA ARG A 343 -27.31 -16.76 9.46
C ARG A 343 -27.07 -15.90 8.25
N TYR A 344 -25.81 -15.69 7.88
CA TYR A 344 -25.41 -14.80 6.80
C TYR A 344 -24.55 -15.53 5.79
N TRP A 345 -24.94 -15.47 4.51
CA TRP A 345 -24.14 -16.01 3.41
C TRP A 345 -23.32 -14.93 2.75
N ILE A 346 -22.02 -15.19 2.57
CA ILE A 346 -21.14 -14.39 1.71
C ILE A 346 -20.84 -15.21 0.46
N GLU A 347 -21.17 -14.66 -0.71
CA GLU A 347 -20.77 -15.22 -2.00
C GLU A 347 -19.31 -14.85 -2.28
N ILE A 348 -18.48 -15.84 -2.61
CA ILE A 348 -17.05 -15.65 -2.84
C ILE A 348 -16.83 -15.37 -4.34
N LYS A 349 -16.31 -14.18 -4.66
CA LYS A 349 -16.12 -13.71 -6.04
C LYS A 349 -14.84 -14.24 -6.68
#